data_AF-A0A2E2INX0-F1
#
_entry.id   AF-A0A2E2INX0-F1
#
_cell.length_a   1.000
_cell.length_b   1.000
_cell.length_c   1.000
_cell.angle_alpha   90.00
_cell.angle_beta   90.00
_cell.angle_gamma   90.00
#
_symmetry.space_group_name_H-M   'P 1'
#
loop_
_entity.id
_entity.type
_entity.pdbx_description
1 polymer ?
#
loop_
_entity_poly.entity_id
_entity_poly.type
_entity_poly.pdbx_seq_one_letter_code
_entity_poly.pdbx_strand_id
1 'polypeptide(L)' 'MQAISNLPKKQDRETIRCPYCGKMIFDGDVVKSRVLKVLADSIRAKCQCKNWVELPFIYRI' A
#
# COMPACT_ATOMS: atom_id res chain seq x y z
N MET A 1 -23.03 32.07 3.90
CA MET A 1 -22.04 31.16 4.52
C MET A 1 -22.35 29.74 4.07
N GLN A 2 -21.46 29.11 3.29
CA GLN A 2 -21.30 27.64 3.17
C GLN A 2 -20.14 27.37 2.19
N ALA A 3 -18.97 27.00 2.72
CA ALA A 3 -17.84 26.55 1.92
C ALA A 3 -17.93 25.03 1.79
N ILE A 4 -18.28 24.53 0.60
CA ILE A 4 -18.31 23.11 0.29
C ILE A 4 -16.87 22.73 -0.07
N SER A 5 -16.11 22.19 0.88
CA SER A 5 -14.77 21.68 0.63
C SER A 5 -14.86 20.36 -0.15
N ASN A 6 -14.97 20.45 -1.48
CA ASN A 6 -14.72 19.34 -2.40
C ASN A 6 -13.21 19.05 -2.47
N LEU A 7 -12.62 18.69 -1.33
CA LEU A 7 -11.27 18.11 -1.33
C LEU A 7 -11.40 16.67 -1.83
N PRO A 8 -10.65 16.25 -2.87
CA PRO A 8 -10.62 14.86 -3.27
C PRO A 8 -10.24 14.05 -2.02
N LYS A 9 -11.12 13.13 -1.59
CA LYS A 9 -10.83 12.17 -0.53
C LYS A 9 -9.52 11.50 -0.93
N LYS A 10 -8.44 11.84 -0.24
CA LYS A 10 -7.15 11.16 -0.36
C LYS A 10 -7.48 9.69 -0.15
N GLN A 11 -7.47 8.89 -1.21
CA GLN A 11 -7.75 7.45 -1.13
C GLN A 11 -6.88 6.93 0.01
N ASP A 12 -7.54 6.44 1.07
CA ASP A 12 -6.88 5.85 2.21
C ASP A 12 -6.06 4.69 1.64
N ARG A 13 -4.75 4.93 1.49
CA ARG A 13 -3.83 3.93 0.99
C ARG A 13 -3.92 2.77 1.95
N GLU A 14 -4.38 1.63 1.48
CA GLU A 14 -4.54 0.46 2.33
C GLU A 14 -3.19 0.15 2.98
N THR A 15 -3.24 0.03 4.31
CA THR A 15 -2.06 -0.28 5.11
C THR A 15 -2.10 -1.75 5.46
N ILE A 16 -1.09 -2.49 5.02
CA ILE A 16 -1.00 -3.92 5.26
C ILE A 16 -0.03 -4.17 6.39
N ARG A 17 -0.48 -4.91 7.40
CA ARG A 17 0.39 -5.29 8.51
C ARG A 17 1.30 -6.45 8.08
N CYS A 18 2.60 -6.27 8.20
CA CYS A 18 3.56 -7.34 7.95
C CYS A 18 3.37 -8.48 8.97
N PRO A 19 3.15 -9.73 8.55
CA PRO A 19 2.97 -10.84 9.48
C PRO A 19 4.26 -11.24 10.22
N TYR A 20 5.43 -10.85 9.70
CA TYR A 20 6.73 -11.24 10.25
C TYR A 20 7.25 -10.31 11.35
N CYS A 21 7.02 -8.99 11.21
CA CYS A 21 7.53 -7.99 12.16
C CYS A 21 6.44 -7.09 12.74
N GLY A 22 5.19 -7.26 12.33
CA GLY A 22 4.04 -6.49 12.81
C GLY A 22 3.99 -5.03 12.35
N LYS A 23 4.99 -4.54 11.62
CA LYS A 23 5.03 -3.17 11.09
C LYS A 23 4.02 -2.97 9.95
N MET A 24 3.50 -1.76 9.83
CA MET A 24 2.60 -1.37 8.75
C MET A 24 3.40 -1.10 7.46
N ILE A 25 2.93 -1.68 6.37
CA ILE A 25 3.42 -1.45 5.01
C ILE A 25 2.39 -0.55 4.34
N PHE A 26 2.80 0.70 4.07
CA PHE A 26 1.99 1.64 3.32
C PHE A 26 2.24 1.39 1.84
N ASP A 27 1.20 1.13 1.06
CA ASP A 27 1.32 0.94 -0.39
C ASP A 27 2.11 2.09 -1.05
N GLY A 28 1.88 3.33 -0.59
CA GLY A 28 2.60 4.51 -1.03
C GLY A 28 4.10 4.58 -0.66
N ASP A 29 4.55 3.92 0.41
CA ASP A 29 5.97 3.85 0.76
C ASP A 29 6.68 2.78 -0.06
N VAL A 30 5.99 1.67 -0.38
CA VAL A 30 6.56 0.62 -1.23
C VAL A 30 6.71 1.09 -2.68
N VAL A 31 5.71 1.82 -3.21
CA VAL A 31 5.77 2.42 -4.55
C VAL A 31 6.96 3.38 -4.68
N LYS A 32 7.23 4.22 -3.67
CA LYS A 32 8.41 5.10 -3.64
C LYS A 32 9.71 4.32 -3.57
N SER A 33 9.73 3.22 -2.84
CA SER A 33 10.91 2.37 -2.65
C SER A 33 11.22 1.46 -3.86
N ARG A 34 10.29 1.33 -4.82
CA ARG A 34 10.34 0.41 -5.98
C ARG A 34 10.63 -1.06 -5.63
N VAL A 35 10.43 -1.48 -4.38
CA VAL A 35 10.65 -2.87 -3.96
C VAL A 35 9.36 -3.66 -4.02
N LEU A 36 8.76 -3.65 -5.22
CA LEU A 36 7.57 -4.41 -5.58
C LEU A 36 7.96 -5.54 -6.52
N LYS A 37 7.32 -6.70 -6.33
CA LYS A 37 7.32 -7.79 -7.27
C LYS A 37 5.88 -8.00 -7.72
N VAL A 38 5.60 -7.63 -8.97
CA VAL A 38 4.31 -7.91 -9.61
C VAL A 38 4.39 -9.32 -10.18
N LEU A 39 3.49 -10.19 -9.75
CA LEU A 39 3.28 -11.56 -10.25
C LEU A 39 1.99 -11.57 -11.07
N ALA A 40 1.71 -12.68 -11.78
CA ALA A 40 0.50 -12.79 -12.61
C ALA A 40 -0.79 -12.53 -11.81
N ASP A 41 -0.88 -13.06 -10.58
CA ASP A 41 -2.09 -13.02 -9.76
C ASP A 41 -1.94 -12.25 -8.43
N SER A 42 -0.76 -11.68 -8.16
CA SER A 42 -0.48 -11.02 -6.87
C SER A 42 0.60 -9.95 -6.97
N ILE A 43 0.65 -9.06 -5.98
CA ILE A 43 1.74 -8.12 -5.80
C ILE A 43 2.41 -8.42 -4.46
N ARG A 44 3.74 -8.43 -4.44
CA ARG A 44 4.51 -8.57 -3.20
C ARG A 44 5.37 -7.34 -2.96
N ALA A 45 5.36 -6.85 -1.74
CA ALA A 45 6.25 -5.80 -1.26
C ALA A 45 7.34 -6.38 -0.39
N LYS A 46 8.54 -5.80 -0.46
CA LYS A 46 9.56 -6.09 0.56
C LYS A 46 9.36 -5.18 1.76
N CYS A 47 9.09 -5.79 2.91
CA CYS A 47 9.03 -5.09 4.18
C CYS A 47 10.43 -4.61 4.61
N GLN A 48 10.49 -3.63 5.53
CA GLN A 48 11.73 -3.22 6.19
C GLN A 48 12.42 -4.36 6.95
N CYS A 49 11.66 -5.35 7.43
CA CYS A 49 12.25 -6.56 8.03
C CYS A 49 12.85 -7.53 6.99
N LYS A 50 12.91 -7.10 5.71
CA LYS A 50 13.44 -7.83 4.56
C LYS A 50 12.62 -9.03 4.08
N ASN A 51 11.51 -9.36 4.77
CA ASN A 51 10.55 -10.36 4.30
C ASN A 51 9.64 -9.81 3.20
N TRP A 52 9.17 -10.71 2.32
CA TRP A 52 8.16 -10.40 1.32
C TRP A 52 6.78 -10.53 1.92
N VAL A 53 5.94 -9.53 1.67
CA VAL A 53 4.55 -9.49 2.12
C VAL A 53 3.66 -9.33 0.91
N GLU A 54 2.62 -10.16 0.84
CA GLU A 54 1.62 -10.06 -0.21
C GLU A 54 0.75 -8.84 0.04
N LEU A 55 0.61 -8.02 -0.99
CA LEU A 55 -0.30 -6.88 -1.01
C LEU A 55 -1.58 -7.31 -1.74
N PRO A 56 -2.76 -6.86 -1.28
CA PRO A 56 -4.00 -7.09 -1.99
C PRO A 56 -3.94 -6.38 -3.34
N PHE A 57 -4.36 -7.08 -4.39
CA PHE A 57 -4.36 -6.59 -5.77
C PHE A 57 -5.52 -5.60 -5.99
N ILE A 58 -5.48 -4.44 -5.33
CA ILE A 58 -6.57 -3.45 -5.36
C ILE A 58 -6.07 -2.17 -6.03
N TYR A 59 -5.79 -2.26 -7.32
CA TYR A 59 -5.91 -1.08 -8.17
C TYR A 59 -7.34 -1.06 -8.73
N ARG A 60 -8.24 -0.35 -8.04
CA ARG A 60 -9.50 0.07 -8.67
C ARG A 60 -9.15 1.25 -9.58
N ILE A 61 -9.20 1.00 -10.88
CA ILE A 61 -9.11 2.03 -11.93
C ILE A 61 -10.32 2.96 -11.80
#